data_AF-A0A2G3PIG6-F1
#
_entry.id   AF-A0A2G3PIG6-F1
#
_cell.length_a   1.000
_cell.length_b   1.000
_cell.length_c   1.000
_cell.angle_alpha   90.00
_cell.angle_beta   90.00
_cell.angle_gamma   90.00
#
_symmetry.space_group_name_H-M   'P 1'
#
loop_
_entity.id
_entity.type
_entity.pdbx_description
1 polymer ?
#
loop_
_entity_poly.entity_id
_entity_poly.type
_entity_poly.pdbx_seq_one_letter_code
_entity_poly.pdbx_strand_id
1 'polypeptide(L)'
;MVCAATVITEGGAKSMTVEDVHPGRTPGAGGQADSVAVPTLSPREVEVLLAWFAADSKVEAAASLFITPATVSTHITRIRGKYDLVGRPARTKAQLLARAIQDGYTHLDDW
;
A
#
# COMPACT_ATOMS: atom_id res chain seq x y z
N MET A 1 -20.73 -37.67 -20.36
CA MET A 1 -21.08 -36.24 -20.28
C MET A 1 -20.04 -35.50 -21.08
N VAL A 2 -20.36 -35.24 -22.35
CA VAL A 2 -19.45 -34.67 -23.37
C VAL A 2 -19.72 -33.16 -23.47
N CYS A 3 -18.77 -32.43 -24.08
CA CYS A 3 -18.68 -30.97 -24.34
C CYS A 3 -17.81 -30.26 -23.29
N ALA A 4 -16.52 -29.98 -23.48
CA ALA A 4 -15.82 -29.31 -24.58
C ALA A 4 -16.35 -27.89 -24.86
N ALA A 5 -15.59 -26.89 -24.38
CA ALA A 5 -15.53 -25.54 -24.94
C ALA A 5 -14.07 -25.08 -24.88
N THR A 6 -13.43 -25.13 -26.04
CA THR A 6 -12.12 -24.57 -26.38
C THR A 6 -12.32 -23.18 -26.95
N VAL A 7 -11.24 -22.36 -26.93
CA VAL A 7 -10.99 -21.05 -27.56
C VAL A 7 -11.81 -19.87 -26.99
N ILE A 8 -11.27 -18.66 -26.79
CA ILE A 8 -10.57 -17.81 -27.77
C ILE A 8 -9.70 -16.72 -27.08
N THR A 9 -8.79 -16.22 -27.89
CA THR A 9 -7.60 -15.42 -27.65
C THR A 9 -7.85 -13.90 -27.83
N GLU A 10 -6.83 -13.10 -27.43
CA GLU A 10 -6.43 -11.77 -27.95
C GLU A 10 -7.13 -10.47 -27.51
N GLY A 11 -6.31 -9.57 -26.94
CA GLY A 11 -5.85 -8.38 -27.66
C GLY A 11 -6.87 -7.26 -27.87
N GLY A 12 -6.67 -6.15 -27.17
CA GLY A 12 -7.46 -4.94 -27.40
C GLY A 12 -6.93 -3.72 -26.68
N ALA A 13 -5.76 -3.25 -27.09
CA ALA A 13 -5.26 -1.92 -26.76
C ALA A 13 -6.28 -0.85 -27.21
N LYS A 14 -6.76 -0.03 -26.27
CA LYS A 14 -7.38 1.26 -26.62
C LYS A 14 -6.37 2.37 -26.39
N SER A 15 -5.70 2.71 -27.49
CA SER A 15 -5.14 4.03 -27.72
C SER A 15 -6.27 5.05 -27.67
N MET A 16 -6.16 6.04 -26.79
CA MET A 16 -7.03 7.23 -26.81
C MET A 16 -6.12 8.45 -26.71
N THR A 17 -5.79 8.95 -27.90
CA THR A 17 -5.56 10.35 -28.27
C THR A 17 -4.94 11.24 -27.19
N VAL A 18 -3.65 11.50 -27.37
CA VAL A 18 -2.95 12.66 -26.84
C VAL A 18 -3.36 13.92 -27.63
N GLU A 19 -3.21 15.05 -26.94
CA GLU A 19 -3.34 16.46 -27.38
C GLU A 19 -4.68 17.15 -27.11
N ASP A 20 -4.79 17.72 -25.91
CA ASP A 20 -5.29 19.08 -25.77
C ASP A 20 -4.37 19.84 -24.80
N VAL A 21 -3.49 20.65 -25.39
CA VAL A 21 -2.53 21.52 -24.70
C VAL A 21 -3.26 22.79 -24.30
N HIS A 22 -3.44 23.02 -23.00
CA HIS A 22 -3.91 24.30 -22.48
C HIS A 22 -2.72 25.09 -21.91
N PRO A 23 -2.29 26.19 -22.54
CA PRO A 23 -1.27 27.07 -21.98
C PRO A 23 -1.96 28.06 -21.04
N GLY A 24 -1.62 28.01 -19.74
CA GLY A 24 -1.95 29.10 -18.84
C GLY A 24 -2.29 28.67 -17.42
N ARG A 25 -1.27 28.40 -16.61
CA ARG A 25 -1.34 28.83 -15.21
C ARG A 25 0.05 29.15 -14.68
N THR A 26 0.20 30.40 -14.28
CA THR A 26 1.35 31.01 -13.62
C THR A 26 1.79 30.24 -12.37
N PRO A 27 3.09 30.28 -12.02
CA PRO A 27 3.60 29.69 -10.78
C PRO A 27 3.19 30.58 -9.61
N GLY A 28 2.12 30.17 -8.92
CA GLY A 28 1.69 30.74 -7.66
C GLY A 28 2.59 30.26 -6.53
N ALA A 29 3.23 31.23 -5.87
CA ALA A 29 4.03 31.08 -4.67
C ALA A 29 3.35 30.23 -3.58
N GLY A 30 4.15 29.42 -2.89
CA GLY A 30 3.72 28.73 -1.68
C GLY A 30 4.52 27.48 -1.38
N GLY A 31 5.83 27.62 -1.19
CA GLY A 31 6.61 26.62 -0.45
C GLY A 31 6.18 26.64 1.02
N GLN A 32 4.97 26.19 1.32
CA GLN A 32 4.71 25.61 2.62
C GLN A 32 5.41 24.27 2.58
N ALA A 33 6.32 24.05 3.53
CA ALA A 33 6.73 22.71 3.85
C ALA A 33 5.45 21.98 4.28
N ASP A 34 4.76 21.36 3.32
CA ASP A 34 3.71 20.39 3.55
C ASP A 34 4.36 19.37 4.46
N SER A 35 4.11 19.52 5.76
CA SER A 35 4.61 18.61 6.76
C SER A 35 3.85 17.34 6.46
N VAL A 36 4.46 16.45 5.67
CA VAL A 36 3.81 15.22 5.20
C VAL A 36 3.32 14.54 6.46
N ALA A 37 1.99 14.47 6.62
CA ALA A 37 1.40 13.96 7.85
C ALA A 37 1.75 12.47 7.95
N VAL A 38 2.64 12.15 8.89
CA VAL A 38 3.05 10.77 9.20
C VAL A 38 2.12 10.26 10.29
N PRO A 39 1.46 9.10 10.09
CA PRO A 39 0.63 8.52 11.13
C PRO A 39 1.52 7.99 12.25
N THR A 40 1.13 8.20 13.51
CA THR A 40 1.83 7.64 14.66
C THR A 40 1.41 6.18 14.90
N LEU A 41 2.29 5.25 14.55
CA LEU A 41 2.09 3.83 14.84
C LEU A 41 2.66 3.49 16.24
N SER A 42 1.95 2.67 16.99
CA SER A 42 2.44 2.15 18.26
C SER A 42 3.56 1.12 18.01
N PRO A 43 4.46 0.88 18.98
CA PRO A 43 5.53 -0.10 18.83
C PRO A 43 5.03 -1.48 18.39
N ARG A 44 3.90 -1.94 18.96
CA ARG A 44 3.30 -3.24 18.60
C ARG A 44 2.72 -3.24 17.18
N GLU A 45 2.18 -2.12 16.72
CA GLU A 45 1.70 -2.02 15.33
C GLU A 45 2.86 -2.06 14.33
N VAL A 46 3.98 -1.39 14.64
CA VAL A 46 5.19 -1.44 13.81
C VAL A 46 5.73 -2.88 13.77
N GLU A 47 5.87 -3.54 14.91
CA GLU A 47 6.33 -4.93 14.98
C GLU A 47 5.47 -5.88 14.13
N VAL A 48 4.14 -5.79 14.26
CA VAL A 48 3.20 -6.61 13.46
C VAL A 48 3.28 -6.25 11.97
N LEU A 49 3.47 -4.98 11.64
CA LEU A 49 3.61 -4.52 10.27
C LEU A 49 4.86 -5.10 9.60
N LEU A 50 6.01 -5.01 10.27
CA LEU A 50 7.30 -5.52 9.77
C LEU A 50 7.28 -7.05 9.65
N ALA A 51 6.77 -7.77 10.66
CA ALA A 51 6.63 -9.22 10.58
C ALA A 51 5.72 -9.64 9.41
N TRP A 52 4.66 -8.86 9.13
CA TRP A 52 3.80 -9.14 7.98
C TRP A 52 4.43 -8.79 6.63
N PHE A 53 5.34 -7.80 6.57
CA PHE A 53 6.12 -7.54 5.38
C PHE A 53 7.06 -8.69 5.04
N ALA A 54 7.71 -9.29 6.04
CA ALA A 54 8.63 -10.42 5.90
C ALA A 54 7.99 -11.75 5.52
N ALA A 55 6.67 -11.88 5.69
CA ALA A 55 5.95 -13.12 5.47
C ALA A 55 5.13 -13.10 4.18
N ASP A 56 4.99 -14.25 3.52
CA ASP A 56 4.12 -14.39 2.34
C ASP A 56 2.64 -14.44 2.73
N SER A 57 2.35 -14.78 4.00
CA SER A 57 0.99 -14.89 4.51
C SER A 57 0.82 -14.31 5.91
N LYS A 58 -0.44 -14.01 6.28
CA LYS A 58 -0.78 -13.61 7.66
C LYS A 58 -0.59 -14.75 8.66
N VAL A 59 -0.61 -16.00 8.21
CA VAL A 59 -0.41 -17.18 9.05
C VAL A 59 1.03 -17.26 9.50
N GLU A 60 1.95 -17.09 8.56
CA GLU A 60 3.39 -17.07 8.83
C GLU A 60 3.80 -15.88 9.71
N ALA A 61 3.30 -14.67 9.41
CA ALA A 61 3.51 -13.49 10.27
C ALA A 61 2.97 -13.68 11.69
N ALA A 62 1.82 -14.36 11.83
CA ALA A 62 1.24 -14.64 13.14
C ALA A 62 2.08 -15.65 13.92
N ALA A 63 2.62 -16.67 13.24
CA ALA A 63 3.50 -17.67 13.85
C ALA A 63 4.80 -17.05 14.38
N SER A 64 5.42 -16.13 13.64
CA SER A 64 6.66 -15.46 14.08
C SER A 64 6.47 -14.57 15.32
N LEU A 65 5.27 -14.02 15.50
CA LEU A 65 4.91 -13.16 16.63
C LEU A 65 4.12 -13.86 17.75
N PHE A 66 3.91 -15.18 17.64
CA PHE A 66 3.11 -15.99 18.58
C PHE A 66 1.69 -15.43 18.83
N ILE A 67 1.04 -14.94 17.77
CA ILE A 67 -0.35 -14.44 17.79
C ILE A 67 -1.22 -15.18 16.78
N THR A 68 -2.49 -14.79 16.63
CA THR A 68 -3.40 -15.37 15.63
C THR A 68 -3.39 -14.57 14.32
N PRO A 69 -3.69 -15.19 13.16
CA PRO A 69 -3.85 -14.48 11.88
C PRO A 69 -4.98 -13.43 11.90
N ALA A 70 -5.99 -13.64 12.75
CA ALA A 70 -7.07 -12.68 12.99
C ALA A 70 -6.56 -11.43 13.73
N THR A 71 -5.65 -11.61 14.69
CA THR A 71 -4.96 -10.51 15.39
C THR A 71 -4.12 -9.70 14.39
N VAL A 72 -3.33 -10.35 13.53
CA VAL A 72 -2.58 -9.66 12.45
C VAL A 72 -3.54 -8.84 11.57
N SER A 73 -4.63 -9.45 11.11
CA SER A 73 -5.64 -8.75 10.28
C SER A 73 -6.20 -7.51 10.98
N THR A 74 -6.47 -7.60 12.28
CA THR A 74 -6.98 -6.48 13.09
C THR A 74 -5.96 -5.35 13.16
N HIS A 75 -4.68 -5.66 13.40
CA HIS A 75 -3.62 -4.65 13.38
C HIS A 75 -3.47 -3.99 12.01
N ILE A 76 -3.47 -4.76 10.92
CA ILE A 76 -3.36 -4.19 9.55
C ILE A 76 -4.54 -3.25 9.25
N THR A 77 -5.77 -3.62 9.63
CA THR A 77 -6.94 -2.74 9.45
C THR A 77 -6.79 -1.44 10.26
N ARG A 78 -6.31 -1.50 11.50
CA ARG A 78 -6.07 -0.30 12.33
C ARG A 78 -4.98 0.59 11.75
N ILE A 79 -3.87 0.01 11.31
CA ILE A 79 -2.75 0.74 10.67
C ILE A 79 -3.24 1.45 9.41
N ARG A 80 -4.00 0.77 8.55
CA ARG A 80 -4.61 1.38 7.36
C ARG A 80 -5.53 2.54 7.73
N GLY A 81 -6.36 2.38 8.76
CA GLY A 81 -7.18 3.47 9.28
C GLY A 81 -6.36 4.68 9.72
N LYS A 82 -5.20 4.49 10.36
CA LYS A 82 -4.30 5.60 10.71
C LYS A 82 -3.73 6.31 9.49
N TYR A 83 -3.35 5.56 8.46
CA TYR A 83 -2.91 6.11 7.18
C TYR A 83 -4.03 6.87 6.45
N ASP A 84 -5.27 6.37 6.51
CA ASP A 84 -6.43 7.04 5.93
C ASP A 84 -6.73 8.38 6.67
N LEU A 85 -6.59 8.41 8.00
CA LEU A 85 -6.81 9.62 8.81
C LEU A 85 -5.84 10.76 8.49
N VAL A 86 -4.62 10.45 8.06
CA VAL A 86 -3.63 11.45 7.62
C VAL A 86 -3.68 11.72 6.12
N GLY A 87 -4.71 11.22 5.42
CA GLY A 87 -4.90 11.44 3.98
C GLY A 87 -3.95 10.66 3.08
N ARG A 88 -3.30 9.61 3.58
CA ARG A 88 -2.31 8.80 2.84
C ARG A 88 -2.74 7.32 2.76
N PRO A 89 -3.86 7.00 2.06
CA PRO A 89 -4.41 5.65 2.04
C PRO A 89 -3.42 4.64 1.45
N ALA A 90 -3.36 3.45 2.08
CA ALA A 90 -2.50 2.35 1.67
C ALA A 90 -3.29 1.03 1.65
N ARG A 91 -3.90 0.74 0.51
CA ARG A 91 -4.89 -0.35 0.35
C ARG A 91 -4.24 -1.70 0.06
N THR A 92 -3.02 -1.72 -0.46
CA THR A 92 -2.28 -2.95 -0.78
C THR A 92 -1.08 -3.14 0.16
N LYS A 93 -0.55 -4.37 0.25
CA LYS A 93 0.67 -4.65 1.03
C LYS A 93 1.85 -3.80 0.52
N ALA A 94 2.02 -3.73 -0.79
CA ALA A 94 3.07 -2.94 -1.44
C ALA A 94 2.94 -1.43 -1.17
N GLN A 95 1.72 -0.88 -1.22
CA GLN A 95 1.50 0.54 -0.85
C GLN A 95 1.86 0.79 0.62
N LEU A 96 1.49 -0.14 1.51
CA LEU A 96 1.79 -0.02 2.93
C LEU A 96 3.31 -0.07 3.19
N LEU A 97 4.04 -0.93 2.47
CA LEU A 97 5.50 -1.01 2.52
C LEU A 97 6.15 0.29 2.01
N ALA A 98 5.72 0.79 0.85
CA ALA A 98 6.23 2.04 0.30
C ALA A 98 6.01 3.21 1.27
N ARG A 99 4.86 3.27 1.95
CA ARG A 99 4.60 4.27 3.00
C ARG A 99 5.48 4.06 4.22
N ALA A 100 5.65 2.82 4.67
CA ALA A 100 6.53 2.52 5.80
C ALA A 100 7.99 2.95 5.55
N ILE A 101 8.49 2.79 4.31
CA ILE A 101 9.82 3.27 3.90
C ILE A 101 9.88 4.79 3.91
N GLN A 102 8.89 5.47 3.31
CA GLN A 102 8.82 6.94 3.30
C GLN A 102 8.76 7.53 4.72
N ASP A 103 8.12 6.82 5.64
CA ASP A 103 7.87 7.27 7.01
C ASP A 103 8.99 6.84 7.98
N GLY A 104 9.98 6.08 7.51
CA GLY A 104 11.14 5.65 8.30
C GLY A 104 10.88 4.50 9.26
N TYR A 105 9.80 3.72 9.05
CA TYR A 105 9.53 2.52 9.83
C TYR A 105 10.39 1.31 9.40
N THR A 106 10.94 1.34 8.20
CA THR A 106 11.87 0.33 7.63
C THR A 106 12.63 0.95 6.46
N HIS A 107 13.71 0.32 6.04
CA HIS A 107 14.49 0.71 4.88
C HIS A 107 14.35 -0.31 3.75
N LEU A 108 14.70 0.10 2.52
CA LEU A 108 14.65 -0.81 1.37
C LEU A 108 15.67 -1.95 1.52
N ASP A 109 16.81 -1.69 2.17
CA ASP A 109 17.88 -2.66 2.40
C ASP A 109 17.50 -3.80 3.37
N ASP A 110 16.35 -3.68 4.06
CA ASP A 110 15.84 -4.71 4.97
C ASP A 110 15.05 -5.82 4.24
N TRP A 111 14.81 -5.70 2.93
CA TRP A 111 13.92 -6.55 2.12
C TRP A 111 14.55 -7.02 0.81
#